data_AF-A0A4V1SVM5-F1
#
_entry.id   AF-A0A4V1SVM5-F1
#
_cell.length_a   1.000
_cell.length_b   1.000
_cell.length_c   1.000
_cell.angle_alpha   90.00
_cell.angle_beta   90.00
_cell.angle_gamma   90.00
#
_symmetry.space_group_name_H-M   'P 1'
#
loop_
_entity.id
_entity.type
_entity.pdbx_description
1 polymer ?
#
loop_
_entity_poly.entity_id
_entity_poly.type
_entity_poly.pdbx_seq_one_letter_code
_entity_poly.pdbx_strand_id
1 'polypeptide(L)'
;MNEVFLKKGKEKAVLQRHPWVFSGAIERIKGKPENGEIVRTMDSKGDFLAYGFYNNQSRVAVRLLEWDDAVFIDENWWRKRIATAVNNRHEVLNKQTNACRLIFSEADFLPGLIVDKYEDHLSVQILTSGMEK
;
A
#
# COMPACT_ATOMS: atom_id res chain seq x y z
N MET A 1 16.11 -7.84 3.04
CA MET A 1 14.95 -6.95 3.24
C MET A 1 14.63 -6.92 4.74
N ASN A 2 14.25 -5.77 5.28
CA ASN A 2 13.85 -5.66 6.69
C ASN A 2 12.51 -6.39 6.95
N GLU A 3 12.31 -6.89 8.17
CA GLU A 3 11.16 -7.73 8.52
C GLU A 3 10.43 -7.19 9.75
N VAL A 4 9.09 -7.17 9.72
CA VAL A 4 8.19 -6.76 10.82
C VAL A 4 7.41 -7.98 11.28
N PHE A 5 7.59 -8.39 12.53
CA PHE A 5 6.90 -9.54 13.12
C PHE A 5 5.70 -9.08 13.93
N LEU A 6 4.55 -9.68 13.66
CA LEU A 6 3.31 -9.39 14.39
C LEU A 6 3.20 -10.20 15.68
N LYS A 7 2.51 -9.61 16.67
CA LYS A 7 2.09 -10.32 17.88
C LYS A 7 1.17 -11.48 17.51
N LYS A 8 1.25 -12.56 18.29
CA LYS A 8 0.38 -13.74 18.13
C LYS A 8 -1.10 -13.32 18.13
N GLY A 9 -1.85 -13.74 17.12
CA GLY A 9 -3.26 -13.42 16.92
C GLY A 9 -3.54 -12.08 16.25
N LYS A 10 -2.53 -11.28 15.92
CA LYS A 10 -2.69 -10.00 15.19
C LYS A 10 -2.54 -10.14 13.67
N GLU A 11 -2.18 -11.33 13.18
CA GLU A 11 -2.11 -11.68 11.76
C GLU A 11 -3.48 -11.72 11.06
N LYS A 12 -4.57 -11.90 11.81
CA LYS A 12 -5.93 -12.10 11.25
C LYS A 12 -6.35 -10.97 10.29
N ALA A 13 -6.05 -9.72 10.63
CA ALA A 13 -6.38 -8.57 9.78
C ALA A 13 -5.63 -8.64 8.45
N VAL A 14 -4.36 -9.02 8.48
CA VAL A 14 -3.52 -9.17 7.28
C VAL A 14 -4.03 -10.31 6.40
N LEU A 15 -4.37 -11.46 7.00
CA LEU A 15 -4.94 -12.61 6.30
C LEU A 15 -6.29 -12.29 5.64
N GLN A 16 -7.07 -11.40 6.25
CA GLN A 16 -8.35 -10.90 5.71
C GLN A 16 -8.16 -9.74 4.72
N ARG A 17 -6.92 -9.44 4.31
CA ARG A 17 -6.56 -8.37 3.38
C ARG A 17 -6.98 -6.96 3.84
N HIS A 18 -7.06 -6.75 5.16
CA HIS A 18 -7.14 -5.39 5.68
C HIS A 18 -5.83 -4.65 5.34
N PRO A 19 -5.86 -3.44 4.80
CA PRO A 19 -4.66 -2.82 4.22
C PRO A 19 -3.66 -2.30 5.27
N TRP A 20 -4.04 -2.28 6.55
CA TRP A 20 -3.27 -1.64 7.61
C TRP A 20 -2.85 -2.61 8.72
N VAL A 21 -1.62 -2.44 9.17
CA VAL A 21 -1.09 -2.96 10.43
C VAL A 21 -0.83 -1.78 11.36
N PHE A 22 -1.46 -1.80 12.53
CA PHE A 22 -1.25 -0.77 13.55
C PHE A 22 0.02 -1.03 14.37
N SER A 23 0.69 0.02 14.84
CA SER A 23 1.94 -0.08 15.61
C SER A 23 1.84 -1.01 16.83
N GLY A 24 0.69 -1.00 17.52
CA GLY A 24 0.45 -1.89 18.67
C GLY A 24 0.37 -3.39 18.34
N ALA A 25 0.21 -3.75 17.07
CA ALA A 25 0.22 -5.14 16.59
C ALA A 25 1.63 -5.69 16.34
N ILE A 26 2.65 -4.83 16.29
CA ILE A 26 4.04 -5.23 16.05
C ILE A 26 4.64 -5.76 17.36
N GLU A 27 5.27 -6.93 17.28
CA GLU A 27 6.03 -7.54 18.38
C GLU A 27 7.50 -7.13 18.31
N ARG A 28 8.12 -7.31 17.15
CA ARG A 28 9.52 -6.96 16.92
C ARG A 28 9.79 -6.64 15.46
N ILE A 29 10.91 -5.96 15.24
CA ILE A 29 11.41 -5.62 13.91
C ILE A 29 12.83 -6.18 13.80
N LYS A 30 13.14 -6.84 12.69
CA LYS A 30 14.48 -7.33 12.36
C LYS A 30 15.09 -6.42 11.30
N GLY A 31 16.22 -5.82 11.68
CA GLY A 31 16.88 -4.79 10.91
C GLY A 31 16.43 -3.38 11.31
N LYS A 32 16.65 -2.40 10.45
CA LYS A 32 16.42 -0.96 10.73
C LYS A 32 15.73 -0.31 9.52
N PRO A 33 14.46 -0.64 9.24
CA PRO A 33 13.76 -0.08 8.11
C PRO A 33 13.59 1.43 8.25
N GLU A 34 13.83 2.15 7.15
CA GLU A 34 13.51 3.56 7.08
C GLU A 34 12.00 3.78 6.88
N ASN A 35 11.51 4.98 7.20
CA ASN A 35 10.16 5.35 6.83
C ASN A 35 10.01 5.35 5.31
N GLY A 36 8.96 4.68 4.85
CA GLY A 36 8.67 4.42 3.44
C GLY A 36 9.36 3.20 2.84
N GLU A 37 10.24 2.52 3.57
CA GLU A 37 10.85 1.30 3.05
C GLU A 37 9.83 0.15 2.93
N ILE A 38 9.95 -0.66 1.88
CA ILE A 38 9.20 -1.90 1.72
C ILE A 38 9.80 -2.97 2.65
N VAL A 39 8.96 -3.50 3.54
CA VAL A 39 9.31 -4.54 4.50
C VAL A 39 8.48 -5.80 4.29
N ARG A 40 8.99 -6.94 4.77
CA ARG A 40 8.20 -8.17 4.89
C ARG A 40 7.44 -8.16 6.20
N THR A 41 6.14 -8.34 6.15
CA THR A 41 5.28 -8.55 7.32
C THR A 41 5.18 -10.04 7.58
N MET A 42 5.57 -10.45 8.78
CA MET A 42 5.65 -11.84 9.21
C MET A 42 4.70 -12.08 10.38
N ASP A 43 4.19 -13.29 10.50
CA ASP A 43 3.40 -13.69 11.67
C ASP A 43 4.31 -13.95 12.89
N SER A 44 3.71 -14.37 14.00
CA SER A 44 4.46 -14.68 15.23
C SER A 44 5.36 -15.92 15.15
N LYS A 45 5.13 -16.81 14.18
CA LYS A 45 5.93 -18.03 13.92
C LYS A 45 7.05 -17.78 12.91
N GLY A 46 7.00 -16.67 12.20
CA GLY A 46 7.95 -16.30 11.15
C GLY A 46 7.47 -16.67 9.74
N ASP A 47 6.19 -16.97 9.57
CA ASP A 47 5.59 -17.19 8.26
C ASP A 47 5.30 -15.85 7.57
N PHE A 48 5.54 -15.78 6.26
CA PHE A 48 5.27 -14.57 5.48
C PHE A 48 3.77 -14.29 5.38
N LEU A 49 3.39 -13.03 5.53
CA LEU A 49 2.00 -12.59 5.40
C LEU A 49 1.79 -11.64 4.21
N ALA A 50 2.63 -10.62 4.08
CA ALA A 50 2.54 -9.61 3.01
C ALA A 50 3.74 -8.66 3.02
N TYR A 51 4.04 -8.05 1.88
CA TYR A 51 4.87 -6.86 1.77
C TYR A 51 4.09 -5.59 2.15
N GLY A 52 4.77 -4.58 2.68
CA GLY A 52 4.15 -3.29 2.95
C GLY A 52 5.14 -2.16 3.21
N PHE A 53 4.67 -0.93 3.13
CA PHE A 53 5.43 0.25 3.49
C PHE A 53 5.47 0.44 5.00
N TYR A 54 6.68 0.53 5.57
CA TYR A 54 6.88 0.77 6.99
C TYR A 54 6.90 2.27 7.32
N ASN A 55 6.35 2.65 8.47
CA ASN A 55 6.51 3.99 9.03
C ASN A 55 6.45 3.95 10.57
N ASN A 56 7.55 4.30 11.25
CA ASN A 56 7.65 4.27 12.71
C ASN A 56 7.02 5.48 13.42
N GLN A 57 6.66 6.54 12.68
CA GLN A 57 6.01 7.75 13.20
C GLN A 57 4.47 7.68 13.08
N SER A 58 3.94 6.69 12.37
CA SER A 58 2.51 6.53 12.13
C SER A 58 1.87 5.49 13.06
N ARG A 59 0.61 5.71 13.46
CA ARG A 59 -0.20 4.67 14.13
C ARG A 59 -0.46 3.49 13.20
N VAL A 60 -0.64 3.74 11.90
CA VAL A 60 -0.63 2.72 10.86
C VAL A 60 0.83 2.49 10.49
N ALA A 61 1.47 1.54 11.16
CA ALA A 61 2.90 1.31 11.06
C ALA A 61 3.30 0.55 9.81
N VAL A 62 2.41 -0.28 9.25
CA VAL A 62 2.61 -0.88 7.92
C VAL A 62 1.35 -0.70 7.08
N ARG A 63 1.52 -0.18 5.86
CA ARG A 63 0.47 -0.17 4.83
C ARG A 63 0.81 -1.25 3.80
N LEU A 64 -0.04 -2.27 3.72
CA LEU A 64 0.21 -3.48 2.94
C LEU A 64 0.03 -3.24 1.44
N LEU A 65 0.82 -3.97 0.66
CA LEU A 65 0.95 -3.81 -0.80
C LEU A 65 0.65 -5.11 -1.53
N GLU A 66 1.28 -6.20 -1.12
CA GLU A 66 1.29 -7.47 -1.85
C GLU A 66 1.32 -8.66 -0.90
N TRP A 67 0.51 -9.69 -1.17
CA TRP A 67 0.36 -10.86 -0.30
C TRP A 67 1.04 -12.11 -0.86
N ASP A 68 1.55 -12.04 -2.10
CA ASP A 68 2.28 -13.13 -2.73
C ASP A 68 3.80 -12.93 -2.56
N ASP A 69 4.46 -13.83 -1.82
CA ASP A 69 5.92 -13.79 -1.57
C ASP A 69 6.73 -13.94 -2.87
N ALA A 70 6.14 -14.52 -3.93
CA ALA A 70 6.77 -14.70 -5.23
C ALA A 70 6.73 -13.42 -6.09
N VAL A 71 5.94 -12.40 -5.72
CA VAL A 71 5.82 -11.16 -6.47
C VAL A 71 6.91 -10.18 -6.05
N PHE A 72 7.63 -9.66 -7.05
CA PHE A 72 8.61 -8.59 -6.86
C PHE A 72 7.97 -7.23 -7.15
N ILE A 73 8.10 -6.29 -6.20
CA ILE A 73 7.55 -4.93 -6.32
C ILE A 73 8.54 -4.06 -7.09
N ASP A 74 8.52 -4.19 -8.41
CA ASP A 74 9.31 -3.38 -9.36
C ASP A 74 8.46 -2.29 -10.05
N GLU A 75 9.07 -1.57 -10.98
CA GLU A 75 8.38 -0.56 -11.79
C GLU A 75 7.17 -1.14 -12.54
N ASN A 76 7.26 -2.38 -13.04
CA ASN A 76 6.16 -3.00 -13.77
C ASN A 76 4.97 -3.31 -12.84
N TRP A 77 5.24 -3.70 -11.60
CA TRP A 77 4.20 -3.90 -10.59
C TRP A 77 3.42 -2.61 -10.34
N TRP A 78 4.12 -1.47 -10.20
CA TRP A 78 3.48 -0.15 -10.03
C TRP A 78 2.67 0.26 -11.26
N ARG A 79 3.26 0.14 -12.46
CA ARG A 79 2.58 0.48 -13.73
C ARG A 79 1.29 -0.30 -13.90
N LYS A 80 1.30 -1.61 -13.59
CA LYS A 80 0.10 -2.45 -13.67
C LYS A 80 -0.99 -1.96 -12.72
N ARG A 81 -0.68 -1.68 -11.47
CA ARG A 81 -1.68 -1.21 -10.49
C ARG A 81 -2.26 0.15 -10.83
N ILE A 82 -1.42 1.10 -11.26
CA ILE A 82 -1.88 2.40 -11.74
C ILE A 82 -2.80 2.23 -12.95
N ALA A 83 -2.42 1.40 -13.93
CA ALA A 83 -3.24 1.14 -15.10
C ALA A 83 -4.60 0.50 -14.71
N THR A 84 -4.61 -0.47 -13.80
CA THR A 84 -5.84 -1.05 -13.26
C THR A 84 -6.73 0.01 -12.61
N ALA A 85 -6.17 0.85 -11.73
CA ALA A 85 -6.91 1.90 -11.04
C ALA A 85 -7.56 2.89 -12.02
N VAL A 86 -6.79 3.36 -13.01
CA VAL A 86 -7.29 4.26 -14.06
C VAL A 86 -8.36 3.58 -14.92
N ASN A 87 -8.12 2.33 -15.34
CA ASN A 87 -9.07 1.59 -16.17
C ASN A 87 -10.41 1.36 -15.46
N ASN A 88 -10.43 1.24 -14.13
CA ASN A 88 -11.67 1.13 -13.37
C ASN A 88 -12.60 2.36 -13.50
N ARG A 89 -12.12 3.48 -14.04
CA ARG A 89 -12.91 4.72 -14.23
C ARG A 89 -13.46 4.88 -15.66
N HIS A 90 -13.22 3.93 -16.57
CA HIS A 90 -13.62 4.06 -17.97
C HIS A 90 -15.11 4.35 -18.17
N GLU A 91 -15.99 3.76 -17.34
CA GLU A 91 -17.44 3.98 -17.41
C GLU A 91 -17.86 5.38 -16.93
N VAL A 92 -17.05 6.02 -16.07
CA VAL A 92 -17.36 7.34 -15.51
C VAL A 92 -16.85 8.46 -16.42
N LEU A 93 -15.67 8.26 -17.02
CA LEU A 93 -15.04 9.27 -17.87
C LEU A 93 -15.65 9.27 -19.27
N ASN A 94 -16.23 10.41 -19.64
CA ASN A 94 -16.77 10.62 -20.97
C ASN A 94 -16.65 12.10 -21.37
N LYS A 95 -17.14 12.48 -22.56
CA LYS A 95 -17.04 13.86 -23.07
C LYS A 95 -17.74 14.90 -22.18
N GLN A 96 -18.73 14.51 -21.40
CA GLN A 96 -19.49 15.36 -20.48
C GLN A 96 -18.97 15.28 -19.04
N THR A 97 -18.33 14.18 -18.67
CA THR A 97 -17.71 13.96 -17.35
C THR A 97 -16.21 13.79 -17.53
N ASN A 98 -15.51 14.92 -17.58
CA ASN A 98 -14.07 15.03 -17.84
C ASN A 98 -13.25 15.25 -16.55
N ALA A 99 -13.88 15.20 -15.38
CA ALA A 99 -13.24 15.25 -14.08
C ALA A 99 -13.67 14.07 -13.20
N CYS A 100 -12.71 13.34 -12.62
CA CYS A 100 -12.96 12.23 -11.71
C CYS A 100 -11.74 11.87 -10.87
N ARG A 101 -11.95 11.12 -9.77
CA ARG A 101 -10.85 10.50 -9.02
C ARG A 101 -10.38 9.24 -9.73
N LEU A 102 -9.17 9.30 -10.29
CA LEU A 102 -8.52 8.17 -10.96
C LEU A 102 -7.96 7.15 -9.97
N ILE A 103 -7.38 7.62 -8.86
CA ILE A 103 -6.75 6.76 -7.85
C ILE A 103 -7.19 7.23 -6.47
N PHE A 104 -7.64 6.28 -5.64
CA PHE A 104 -8.12 6.53 -4.29
C PHE A 104 -7.44 5.64 -3.25
N SER A 105 -6.14 5.83 -3.10
CA SER A 105 -5.33 5.28 -2.01
C SER A 105 -5.47 3.75 -1.88
N GLU A 106 -5.76 3.22 -0.69
CA GLU A 106 -5.88 1.79 -0.42
C GLU A 106 -7.01 1.12 -1.18
N ALA A 107 -8.07 1.85 -1.58
CA ALA A 107 -9.18 1.28 -2.36
C ALA A 107 -8.71 0.81 -3.74
N ASP A 108 -7.66 1.43 -4.27
CA ASP A 108 -6.99 1.04 -5.53
C ASP A 108 -5.66 0.32 -5.28
N PHE A 109 -5.41 -0.10 -4.04
CA PHE A 109 -4.18 -0.75 -3.61
C PHE A 109 -2.90 0.07 -3.89
N LEU A 110 -2.99 1.39 -3.78
CA LEU A 110 -1.88 2.33 -3.92
C LEU A 110 -1.83 3.22 -2.66
N PRO A 111 -1.39 2.69 -1.50
CA PRO A 111 -1.58 3.36 -0.21
C PRO A 111 -0.92 4.74 -0.13
N GLY A 112 -1.75 5.76 0.09
CA GLY A 112 -1.30 7.16 0.18
C GLY A 112 -1.28 7.91 -1.13
N LEU A 113 -1.58 7.29 -2.27
CA LEU A 113 -1.68 7.96 -3.56
C LEU A 113 -3.13 8.35 -3.84
N ILE A 114 -3.38 9.63 -4.07
CA ILE A 114 -4.65 10.12 -4.59
C ILE A 114 -4.35 10.88 -5.88
N VAL A 115 -5.07 10.57 -6.94
CA VAL A 115 -4.95 11.25 -8.23
C VAL A 115 -6.34 11.64 -8.71
N ASP A 116 -6.55 12.94 -8.85
CA ASP A 116 -7.78 13.52 -9.38
C ASP A 116 -7.49 14.11 -10.77
N LYS A 117 -8.33 13.76 -11.74
CA LYS A 117 -8.30 14.34 -13.09
C LYS A 117 -9.28 15.50 -13.16
N TYR A 118 -8.84 16.61 -13.72
CA TYR A 118 -9.64 17.80 -14.04
C TYR A 118 -9.33 18.21 -15.47
N GLU A 119 -10.15 17.76 -16.41
CA GLU A 119 -9.88 17.89 -17.85
C GLU A 119 -8.47 17.39 -18.18
N ASP A 120 -7.61 18.24 -18.73
CA ASP A 120 -6.24 17.88 -19.13
C ASP A 120 -5.22 17.92 -17.98
N HIS A 121 -5.66 18.23 -16.76
CA HIS A 121 -4.80 18.35 -15.58
C HIS A 121 -4.97 17.16 -14.63
N LEU A 122 -3.87 16.80 -13.96
CA LEU A 122 -3.87 15.85 -12.86
C LEU A 122 -3.44 16.56 -11.58
N SER A 123 -4.25 16.44 -10.54
CA SER A 123 -3.89 16.79 -9.16
C SER A 123 -3.44 15.52 -8.46
N VAL A 124 -2.20 15.53 -7.95
CA VAL A 124 -1.57 14.37 -7.29
C VAL A 124 -1.33 14.71 -5.83
N GLN A 125 -1.74 13.81 -4.94
CA GLN A 125 -1.42 13.89 -3.53
C GLN A 125 -0.73 12.61 -3.10
N ILE A 126 0.40 12.79 -2.42
CA ILE A 126 1.17 11.73 -1.79
C ILE A 126 1.11 11.94 -0.28
N LEU A 127 0.52 10.97 0.43
CA LEU A 127 0.18 11.08 1.85
C LEU A 127 0.93 10.06 2.72
N THR A 128 1.84 9.28 2.14
CA THR A 128 2.63 8.27 2.85
C THR A 128 4.08 8.36 2.43
N SER A 129 5.00 8.17 3.38
CA SER A 129 6.45 8.19 3.10
C SER A 129 6.90 7.13 2.10
N GLY A 130 6.15 6.02 1.98
CA GLY A 130 6.48 4.95 1.03
C GLY A 130 6.13 5.28 -0.40
N MET A 131 5.02 6.00 -0.62
CA MET A 131 4.62 6.45 -1.95
C MET A 131 5.45 7.65 -2.44
N GLU A 132 6.05 8.43 -1.53
CA GLU A 132 6.92 9.57 -1.86
C GLU A 132 8.31 9.16 -2.37
N LYS A 133 8.75 7.93 -2.05
CA LYS A 133 10.05 7.38 -2.43
C LYS A 133 9.98 6.67 -3.78
#